data_AF-A0A9X2XZN2-F1
#
_entry.id   AF-A0A9X2XZN2-F1
#
_cell.length_a   1.000
_cell.length_b   1.000
_cell.length_c   1.000
_cell.angle_alpha   90.00
_cell.angle_beta   90.00
_cell.angle_gamma   90.00
#
_symmetry.space_group_name_H-M   'P 1'
#
loop_
_entity.id
_entity.type
_entity.pdbx_description
1 polymer ?
#
loop_
_entity_poly.entity_id
_entity_poly.type
_entity_poly.pdbx_seq_one_letter_code
_entity_poly.pdbx_strand_id
1 'polypeptide(L)' 'MNRQLAHYPYHVGQMVYVGKMICAERWQSLSIPKGASVSFNAEKFATEKQRAHFTDEFLKKDKNK' A
#
# COMPACT_ATOMS: atom_id res chain seq x y z
N MET A 1 21.39 -15.83 9.85
CA MET A 1 20.82 -14.45 9.81
C MET A 1 19.85 -14.25 8.64
N ASN A 2 20.22 -14.59 7.40
CA ASN A 2 19.41 -14.29 6.20
C ASN A 2 18.11 -15.11 6.03
N ARG A 3 17.98 -16.28 6.68
CA ARG A 3 16.77 -17.12 6.59
C ARG A 3 15.57 -16.54 7.33
N GLN A 4 15.80 -15.88 8.46
CA GLN A 4 14.72 -15.28 9.25
C GLN A 4 14.12 -14.06 8.52
N LEU A 5 14.97 -13.29 7.83
CA LEU A 5 14.55 -12.15 7.02
C LEU A 5 13.57 -12.57 5.90
N ALA A 6 13.78 -13.74 5.28
CA ALA A 6 12.89 -14.27 4.25
C ALA A 6 11.67 -15.01 4.81
N HIS A 7 11.73 -15.47 6.06
CA HIS A 7 10.67 -16.23 6.71
C HIS A 7 9.45 -15.36 7.07
N TYR A 8 9.67 -14.12 7.53
CA TYR A 8 8.56 -13.22 7.86
C TYR A 8 7.69 -12.85 6.65
N PRO A 9 8.25 -12.42 5.51
CA PRO A 9 7.46 -12.17 4.31
C PRO A 9 6.70 -13.40 3.81
N TYR A 10 7.26 -14.61 3.97
CA TYR A 10 6.61 -15.85 3.56
C TYR A 10 5.31 -16.10 4.33
N HIS A 11 5.36 -16.05 5.67
CA HIS A 11 4.16 -16.24 6.49
C HIS A 11 3.13 -15.13 6.33
N VAL A 12 3.60 -13.87 6.22
CA VAL A 12 2.71 -12.75 5.91
C VAL A 12 2.02 -12.95 4.56
N GLY A 13 2.75 -13.43 3.55
CA GLY A 13 2.20 -13.77 2.24
C GLY A 13 1.13 -14.87 2.32
N GLN A 14 1.39 -15.93 3.09
CA GLN A 14 0.41 -17.00 3.32
C GLN A 14 -0.87 -16.47 3.99
N MET A 15 -0.74 -15.65 5.03
CA MET A 15 -1.88 -15.04 5.72
C MET A 15 -2.70 -14.14 4.80
N VAL A 16 -2.04 -13.26 4.05
CA VAL A 16 -2.70 -12.35 3.09
C VAL A 16 -3.42 -13.14 1.99
N TYR A 17 -2.81 -14.23 1.50
CA TYR A 17 -3.41 -15.07 0.48
C TYR A 17 -4.70 -15.74 0.97
N VAL A 18 -4.68 -16.30 2.18
CA VAL A 18 -5.88 -16.87 2.82
C VAL A 18 -6.95 -15.79 3.02
N GLY A 19 -6.58 -14.62 3.55
CA GLY A 19 -7.52 -13.50 3.72
C GLY A 19 -8.16 -13.07 2.39
N LYS A 20 -7.37 -13.00 1.31
CA LYS A 20 -7.86 -12.67 -0.02
C LYS A 20 -8.86 -13.70 -0.55
N MET A 21 -8.61 -14.99 -0.34
CA MET A 21 -9.54 -16.04 -0.73
C MET A 21 -10.86 -15.95 0.06
N ILE A 22 -10.80 -15.70 1.36
CA ILE A 22 -11.98 -15.57 2.22
C ILE A 22 -12.82 -14.35 1.86
N CYS A 23 -12.18 -13.20 1.58
CA CYS A 23 -12.88 -11.96 1.26
C CYS A 23 -13.42 -11.92 -0.18
N ALA A 24 -12.87 -12.71 -1.10
CA ALA A 24 -13.25 -12.77 -2.51
C ALA A 24 -13.46 -11.37 -3.14
N GLU A 25 -14.66 -11.06 -3.60
CA GLU A 25 -15.02 -9.77 -4.21
C GLU A 25 -14.96 -8.58 -3.24
N ARG A 26 -15.03 -8.82 -1.93
CA ARG A 26 -14.91 -7.78 -0.90
C ARG A 26 -13.45 -7.46 -0.56
N TRP A 27 -12.49 -8.17 -1.14
CA TRP A 27 -11.08 -7.90 -0.89
C TRP A 27 -10.69 -6.51 -1.40
N GLN A 28 -10.19 -5.67 -0.50
CA GLN A 28 -9.63 -4.37 -0.84
C GLN A 28 -8.11 -4.48 -1.01
N SER A 29 -7.59 -3.87 -2.07
CA SER A 29 -6.15 -3.81 -2.30
C SER A 29 -5.44 -3.07 -1.17
N LEU A 30 -4.40 -3.67 -0.58
CA LEU A 30 -3.58 -3.07 0.49
C LEU A 30 -2.59 -2.02 -0.04
N SER A 31 -2.57 -1.82 -1.35
CA SER A 31 -1.74 -0.87 -2.09
C SER A 31 -2.50 -0.48 -3.37
N ILE A 32 -1.80 -0.19 -4.46
CA ILE A 32 -2.40 0.17 -5.74
C ILE A 32 -3.09 -1.07 -6.36
N PRO A 33 -4.38 -1.00 -6.73
CA PRO A 33 -5.06 -2.09 -7.42
C PRO A 33 -4.34 -2.53 -8.69
N LYS A 34 -4.47 -3.82 -9.05
CA LYS A 34 -3.84 -4.38 -10.26
C LYS A 34 -4.31 -3.60 -11.49
N GLY A 35 -3.35 -3.07 -12.25
CA GLY A 35 -3.62 -2.27 -13.46
C GLY A 35 -3.76 -0.76 -13.22
N ALA A 36 -3.88 -0.31 -11.97
CA ALA A 36 -4.05 1.11 -11.64
C ALA A 36 -2.73 1.87 -11.40
N SER A 37 -1.57 1.21 -11.58
CA SER A 37 -0.26 1.83 -11.31
C SER A 37 0.05 3.01 -12.22
N VAL A 38 -0.35 2.96 -13.49
CA VAL A 38 -0.08 4.03 -14.46
C VAL A 38 -0.81 5.32 -14.07
N SER A 39 -2.12 5.22 -13.78
CA SER A 39 -2.92 6.38 -13.37
C SER A 39 -2.46 6.94 -12.03
N PHE A 40 -2.16 6.07 -11.05
CA PHE A 40 -1.63 6.49 -9.75
C PHE A 40 -0.30 7.25 -9.89
N ASN A 41 0.62 6.73 -10.71
CA ASN A 41 1.91 7.38 -10.94
C ASN A 41 1.74 8.71 -11.68
N ALA A 42 0.86 8.78 -12.69
CA ALA A 42 0.59 10.03 -13.41
C ALA A 42 0.11 11.13 -12.46
N GLU A 43 -0.83 10.82 -11.56
CA GLU A 43 -1.31 11.76 -10.54
C GLU A 43 -0.20 12.12 -9.53
N LYS A 44 0.52 11.12 -8.99
CA LYS A 44 1.56 11.35 -7.98
C LYS A 44 2.71 12.21 -8.51
N PHE A 45 3.08 12.05 -9.78
CA PHE A 45 4.17 12.80 -10.41
C PHE A 45 3.73 14.11 -11.08
N ALA A 46 2.42 14.36 -11.23
CA ALA A 46 1.91 15.66 -11.67
C ALA A 46 2.06 16.75 -10.59
N THR A 47 2.26 16.36 -9.33
CA THR A 47 2.45 17.30 -8.22
C THR A 47 3.88 17.85 -8.23
N GLU A 48 4.06 19.13 -7.89
CA GLU A 48 5.39 19.72 -7.77
C GLU A 48 6.23 19.00 -6.70
N LYS A 49 7.52 18.81 -7.01
CA LYS A 49 8.46 18.17 -6.09
C LYS A 49 8.67 19.07 -4.87
N GLN A 50 8.18 18.65 -3.74
CA GLN A 50 8.36 19.32 -2.46
C GLN A 50 9.19 18.46 -1.50
N ARG A 51 9.99 19.10 -0.65
CA ARG A 51 10.58 18.43 0.52
C ARG A 51 9.54 18.44 1.63
N ALA A 52 8.89 17.30 1.85
CA ALA A 52 7.93 17.09 2.91
C ALA A 52 8.16 15.72 3.56
N HIS A 53 7.67 15.55 4.79
CA HIS A 53 7.69 14.24 5.44
C HIS A 53 6.49 13.42 4.96
N PHE A 54 6.67 12.12 4.71
CA PHE A 54 5.60 11.28 4.15
C PHE A 54 4.34 11.22 5.03
N THR A 55 4.46 11.48 6.34
CA THR A 55 3.33 11.51 7.27
C THR A 55 2.50 12.79 7.17
N ASP A 56 3.03 13.85 6.54
CA ASP A 56 2.34 15.14 6.44
C ASP A 56 1.03 15.01 5.66
N GLU A 57 0.96 14.10 4.68
CA GLU A 57 -0.26 13.81 3.90
C GLU A 57 -1.37 13.23 4.79
N PHE A 58 -1.03 12.42 5.80
CA PHE A 58 -1.98 11.78 6.70
C PHE A 58 -2.41 12.72 7.83
N LEU A 59 -1.45 13.46 8.43
CA LEU A 59 -1.71 14.35 9.57
C LEU A 59 -2.52 15.59 9.19
N LYS A 60 -2.35 16.11 7.96
CA LYS A 60 -3.13 17.27 7.48
C LYS A 60 -4.58 16.90 7.15
N LYS A 61 -4.83 15.65 6.74
CA LYS A 61 -6.18 15.17 6.40
C LYS A 61 -7.09 15.10 7.63
N ASP A 62 -6.55 14.74 8.79
CA ASP A 62 -7.30 14.68 10.05
C ASP A 62 -7.66 16.06 10.62
N LYS A 63 -6.97 17.14 10.22
CA LYS A 63 -7.28 18.51 10.66
C LYS A 63 -8.35 19.21 9.82
N ASN A 64 -8.68 18.68 8.65
CA ASN A 64 -9.65 19.25 7.70
C ASN A 64 -11.00 18.49 7.67
N LYS A 65 -11.25 17.65 8.68
CA LYS A 65 -12.54 16.97 8.90
C LYS A 65 -13.22 17.55 10.13
#